data_AF-A0A9X2SVQ9-F1
#
_entry.id   AF-A0A9X2SVQ9-F1
#
_cell.length_a   1.000
_cell.length_b   1.000
_cell.length_c   1.000
_cell.angle_alpha   90.00
_cell.angle_beta   90.00
_cell.angle_gamma   90.00
#
_symmetry.space_group_name_H-M   'P 1'
#
loop_
_entity.id
_entity.type
_entity.pdbx_description
1 polymer ?
#
loop_
_entity_poly.entity_id
_entity_poly.type
_entity_poly.pdbx_seq_one_letter_code
_entity_poly.pdbx_strand_id
1 'polypeptide(L)'
;MKKNILWLALLFCSLQLQAQTESIQRVNIKSPEVAAFTKVGEVPVSFYTGVPQISIPIYEVKCGKLRLPITLDYQATAIQVNQESTWVGLNWLLNAGGVVTTQTQT
;
A
#
# COMPACT_ATOMS: atom_id res chain seq x y z
N MET A 1 -5.96 -11.89 -60.95
CA MET A 1 -4.76 -11.28 -60.31
C MET A 1 -5.13 -10.18 -59.31
N LYS A 2 -6.00 -9.22 -59.65
CA LYS A 2 -6.49 -8.13 -58.76
C LYS A 2 -7.15 -8.56 -57.43
N LYS A 3 -7.87 -9.69 -57.41
CA LYS A 3 -8.54 -10.21 -56.19
C LYS A 3 -7.55 -10.74 -55.14
N ASN A 4 -6.40 -11.26 -55.57
CA ASN A 4 -5.39 -11.84 -54.68
C ASN A 4 -4.56 -10.75 -54.00
N ILE A 5 -4.39 -9.60 -54.68
CA ILE A 5 -3.74 -8.40 -54.12
C ILE A 5 -4.56 -7.82 -52.96
N LEU A 6 -5.89 -7.82 -53.08
CA LEU A 6 -6.78 -7.33 -52.03
C LEU A 6 -6.70 -8.20 -50.76
N TRP A 7 -6.60 -9.52 -50.91
CA TRP A 7 -6.37 -10.45 -49.79
C TRP A 7 -5.00 -10.26 -49.13
N LEU A 8 -3.95 -10.00 -49.92
CA LEU A 8 -2.61 -9.73 -49.38
C LEU A 8 -2.54 -8.41 -48.60
N ALA A 9 -3.21 -7.37 -49.10
CA ALA A 9 -3.31 -6.08 -48.40
C ALA A 9 -4.09 -6.20 -47.08
N LEU A 10 -5.14 -7.02 -47.07
CA LEU A 10 -5.96 -7.25 -45.87
C LEU A 10 -5.20 -8.06 -44.80
N LEU A 11 -4.36 -9.01 -45.22
CA LEU A 11 -3.47 -9.76 -44.33
C LEU A 11 -2.30 -8.91 -43.80
N PHE A 12 -1.83 -7.94 -44.58
CA PHE A 12 -0.80 -6.99 -44.12
C PHE A 12 -1.35 -6.00 -43.09
N CYS A 13 -2.63 -5.62 -43.22
CA CYS A 13 -3.33 -4.75 -42.27
C CYS A 13 -3.52 -5.41 -40.90
N SER A 14 -3.83 -6.71 -40.85
CA SER A 14 -4.03 -7.43 -39.57
C SER A 14 -2.73 -7.61 -38.77
N LEU A 15 -1.56 -7.61 -39.42
CA LEU A 15 -0.26 -7.68 -38.74
C LEU A 15 0.12 -6.39 -38.02
N GLN A 16 -0.49 -5.24 -38.37
CA GLN A 16 -0.19 -3.95 -37.75
C GLN A 16 -1.08 -3.63 -36.52
N LEU A 17 -1.94 -4.55 -36.09
CA LEU A 17 -2.89 -4.37 -34.97
C LEU A 17 -2.30 -4.62 -33.56
N GLN A 18 -1.00 -4.41 -33.36
CA GLN A 18 -0.39 -4.41 -32.03
C GLN A 18 0.14 -3.02 -31.67
N ALA A 19 -0.75 -2.10 -31.31
CA ALA A 19 -0.35 -0.72 -30.98
C ALA A 19 -1.03 -0.12 -29.74
N GLN A 20 -1.87 -0.86 -29.01
CA GLN A 20 -2.57 -0.31 -27.84
C GLN A 20 -2.59 -1.30 -26.67
N THR A 21 -1.44 -1.47 -26.03
CA THR A 21 -1.42 -1.83 -24.61
C THR A 21 -0.65 -0.71 -23.91
N GLU A 22 -1.35 0.38 -23.59
CA GLU A 22 -0.86 1.26 -22.53
C GLU A 22 -0.96 0.49 -21.23
N SER A 23 0.17 0.00 -20.72
CA SER A 23 0.24 -0.40 -19.32
C SER A 23 0.18 0.89 -18.50
N ILE A 24 -1.03 1.34 -18.18
CA ILE A 24 -1.21 2.42 -17.21
C ILE A 24 -0.53 1.94 -15.93
N GLN A 25 0.63 2.52 -15.61
CA GLN A 25 1.32 2.26 -14.36
C GLN A 25 0.44 2.84 -13.27
N ARG A 26 -0.45 2.01 -12.71
CA ARG A 26 -1.36 2.42 -11.65
C ARG A 26 -0.51 2.84 -10.46
N VAL A 27 -0.51 4.13 -10.17
CA VAL A 27 0.11 4.65 -8.96
C VAL A 27 -0.65 4.03 -7.79
N ASN A 28 0.02 3.15 -7.05
CA ASN A 28 -0.55 2.52 -5.87
C ASN A 28 -0.53 3.54 -4.71
N ILE A 29 -1.55 4.40 -4.68
CA ILE A 29 -1.77 5.32 -3.56
C ILE A 29 -2.36 4.49 -2.42
N LYS A 30 -1.51 4.07 -1.48
CA LYS A 30 -1.95 3.44 -0.24
C LYS A 30 -2.60 4.49 0.67
N SER A 31 -3.61 4.09 1.44
CA SER A 31 -4.12 4.99 2.48
C SER A 31 -3.03 5.30 3.52
N PRO A 32 -3.10 6.46 4.19
CA PRO A 32 -2.10 6.85 5.19
C PRO A 32 -1.89 5.78 6.28
N GLU A 33 -2.97 5.10 6.70
CA GLU A 33 -2.90 4.01 7.69
C GLU A 33 -2.09 2.81 7.20
N VAL A 34 -2.32 2.39 5.95
CA VAL A 34 -1.63 1.24 5.35
C VAL A 34 -0.17 1.58 5.06
N ALA A 35 0.10 2.82 4.66
CA ALA A 35 1.45 3.33 4.47
C ALA A 35 2.22 3.34 5.80
N ALA A 36 1.62 3.84 6.89
CA ALA A 36 2.19 3.81 8.22
C ALA A 36 2.44 2.39 8.72
N PHE A 37 1.48 1.48 8.55
CA PHE A 37 1.63 0.08 8.93
C PHE A 37 2.74 -0.64 8.14
N THR A 38 2.89 -0.33 6.84
CA THR A 38 3.98 -0.88 6.02
C THR A 38 5.35 -0.39 6.51
N LYS A 39 5.47 0.91 6.88
CA LYS A 39 6.72 1.49 7.38
C LYS A 39 7.23 0.83 8.65
N VAL A 40 6.33 0.43 9.56
CA VAL A 40 6.71 -0.31 10.78
C VAL A 40 7.34 -1.67 10.44
N GLY A 41 6.88 -2.33 9.37
CA GLY A 41 7.47 -3.58 8.89
C GLY A 41 8.82 -3.40 8.17
N GLU A 42 9.01 -2.30 7.45
CA GLU A 42 10.23 -2.03 6.66
C GLU A 42 11.38 -1.46 7.51
N VAL A 43 11.07 -0.70 8.57
CA VAL A 43 12.07 -0.07 9.44
C VAL A 43 12.06 -0.80 10.79
N PRO A 44 12.89 -1.84 10.97
CA PRO A 44 12.98 -2.53 12.25
C PRO A 44 13.50 -1.55 13.30
N VAL A 45 12.73 -1.36 14.36
CA VAL A 45 13.15 -0.60 15.53
C VAL A 45 14.33 -1.33 16.19
N SER A 46 15.41 -0.60 16.46
CA SER A 46 16.56 -1.14 17.17
C SER A 46 17.19 -0.05 18.02
N PHE A 47 17.66 -0.41 19.21
CA PHE A 47 18.49 0.48 20.02
C PHE A 47 19.74 0.95 19.27
N TYR A 48 20.17 0.20 18.25
CA TYR A 48 21.29 0.56 17.37
C TYR A 48 20.98 1.71 16.41
N THR A 49 19.73 1.86 15.96
CA THR A 49 19.32 2.92 15.03
C THR A 49 18.94 4.22 15.74
N GLY A 50 18.95 4.24 17.08
CA GLY A 50 18.61 5.41 17.88
C GLY A 50 17.12 5.77 17.90
N VAL A 51 16.25 4.91 17.35
CA VAL A 51 14.80 5.12 17.32
C VAL A 51 14.15 4.29 18.44
N PRO A 52 13.66 4.92 19.53
CA PRO A 52 12.94 4.20 20.57
C PRO A 52 11.57 3.76 20.06
N GLN A 53 11.21 2.50 20.35
CA GLN A 53 9.84 2.01 20.16
C GLN A 53 8.99 2.40 21.37
N ILE A 54 8.03 3.29 21.18
CA ILE A 54 7.08 3.69 22.22
C ILE A 54 5.76 3.00 21.89
N SER A 55 5.36 2.04 22.71
CA SER A 55 4.06 1.33 22.60
C SER A 55 3.28 1.53 23.89
N ILE A 56 2.12 2.16 23.79
CA ILE A 56 1.25 2.49 24.92
C ILE A 56 0.00 1.61 24.84
N PRO A 57 -0.19 0.63 25.75
CA PRO A 57 -1.42 -0.15 25.80
C PRO A 57 -2.57 0.74 26.28
N ILE A 58 -3.60 0.92 25.44
CA ILE A 58 -4.78 1.72 25.78
C ILE A 58 -5.83 0.83 26.47
N TYR A 59 -6.11 -0.32 25.87
CA TYR A 59 -7.17 -1.20 26.35
C TYR A 59 -6.92 -2.64 25.91
N GLU A 60 -7.42 -3.61 26.66
CA GLU A 60 -7.37 -5.02 26.27
C GLU A 60 -8.80 -5.54 26.15
N VAL A 61 -9.25 -5.79 24.93
CA VAL A 61 -10.58 -6.37 24.69
C VAL A 61 -10.53 -7.85 25.05
N LYS A 62 -11.36 -8.26 26.01
CA LYS A 62 -11.48 -9.64 26.48
C LYS A 62 -12.82 -10.21 26.05
N CYS A 63 -12.79 -11.15 25.11
CA CYS A 63 -13.96 -11.91 24.66
C CYS A 63 -13.72 -13.40 24.92
N GLY A 64 -14.12 -13.88 26.11
CA GLY A 64 -13.91 -15.27 26.52
C GLY A 64 -12.42 -15.64 26.57
N LYS A 65 -11.97 -16.50 25.65
CA LYS A 65 -10.55 -16.90 25.52
C LYS A 65 -9.73 -15.94 24.64
N LEU A 66 -10.38 -15.05 23.89
CA LEU A 66 -9.72 -14.09 23.01
C LEU A 66 -9.30 -12.86 23.80
N ARG A 67 -8.01 -12.52 23.72
CA ARG A 67 -7.42 -11.30 24.27
C ARG A 67 -6.83 -10.50 23.13
N LEU A 68 -7.42 -9.33 22.87
CA LEU A 68 -6.95 -8.42 21.85
C LEU A 68 -6.43 -7.14 22.54
N PRO A 69 -5.10 -6.98 22.68
CA PRO A 69 -4.54 -5.74 23.17
C PRO A 69 -4.67 -4.66 22.08
N ILE A 70 -5.29 -3.54 22.45
CA ILE A 70 -5.32 -2.31 21.67
C ILE A 70 -4.14 -1.45 22.15
N THR A 71 -3.15 -1.28 21.29
CA THR A 71 -1.95 -0.49 21.57
C THR A 71 -1.87 0.72 20.65
N LEU A 72 -1.24 1.77 21.14
CA LEU A 72 -0.91 2.96 20.38
C LEU A 72 0.60 3.05 20.27
N ASP A 73 1.09 2.92 19.05
CA ASP A 73 2.51 2.85 18.76
C ASP A 73 2.97 4.20 18.18
N TYR A 74 4.04 4.76 18.73
CA TYR A 74 4.66 5.99 18.26
C TYR A 74 6.04 5.72 17.66
N GLN A 75 6.24 6.22 16.45
CA GLN A 75 7.51 6.13 15.74
C GLN A 75 8.30 7.43 15.92
N ALA A 76 9.34 7.41 16.76
CA ALA A 76 10.17 8.58 17.05
C ALA A 76 11.16 8.94 15.92
N THR A 77 10.78 8.74 14.67
CA THR A 77 11.55 9.14 13.48
C THR A 77 11.19 10.56 13.04
N ALA A 78 12.05 11.20 12.26
CA ALA A 78 11.77 12.50 11.66
C ALA A 78 10.48 12.45 10.81
N ILE A 79 9.63 13.47 10.95
CA ILE A 79 8.41 13.63 10.16
C ILE A 79 8.80 14.23 8.80
N GLN A 80 8.46 13.53 7.72
CA GLN A 80 8.66 14.04 6.35
C GLN A 80 7.57 15.05 6.01
N VAL A 81 7.91 16.09 5.24
CA VAL A 81 6.96 17.15 4.84
C VAL A 81 5.78 16.58 4.04
N ASN A 82 6.03 15.55 3.23
CA ASN A 82 5.02 14.85 2.44
C ASN A 82 4.41 13.65 3.18
N GLN A 83 4.46 13.61 4.52
CA GLN A 83 3.89 12.52 5.29
C GLN A 83 2.44 12.83 5.64
N GLU A 84 1.54 11.97 5.16
CA GLU A 84 0.14 11.98 5.57
C GLU A 84 -0.01 11.46 7.00
N SER A 85 -0.90 12.11 7.77
CA SER A 85 -1.24 11.69 9.13
C SER A 85 -2.13 10.46 9.11
N THR A 86 -1.94 9.54 10.06
CA THR A 86 -2.98 8.56 10.38
C THR A 86 -4.14 9.27 11.10
N TRP A 87 -5.21 8.53 11.35
CA TRP A 87 -6.36 9.03 12.10
C TRP A 87 -6.05 9.35 13.58
N VAL A 88 -4.97 8.79 14.13
CA VAL A 88 -4.48 9.06 15.50
C VAL A 88 -3.35 10.10 15.53
N GLY A 89 -2.79 10.48 14.38
CA GLY A 89 -1.81 11.55 14.26
C GLY A 89 -0.56 11.18 13.46
N LEU A 90 0.32 12.15 13.24
CA LEU A 90 1.61 11.91 12.60
C LEU A 90 2.48 11.00 13.46
N ASN A 91 3.09 9.98 12.84
CA ASN A 91 3.90 8.96 13.51
C ASN A 91 3.18 8.13 14.59
N TRP A 92 1.86 8.30 14.74
CA TRP A 92 1.05 7.48 15.62
C TRP A 92 0.35 6.40 14.81
N LEU A 93 0.29 5.19 15.36
CA LEU A 93 -0.38 4.05 14.76
C LEU A 93 -1.26 3.39 15.82
N LEU A 94 -2.55 3.21 15.54
CA LEU A 94 -3.41 2.39 16.41
C LEU A 94 -3.36 0.94 15.96
N ASN A 95 -2.86 0.08 16.83
CA ASN A 95 -2.93 -1.35 16.63
C ASN A 95 -4.14 -1.91 17.38
N ALA A 96 -5.21 -2.23 16.64
CA ALA A 96 -6.46 -2.79 17.16
C ALA A 96 -6.85 -4.12 16.48
N GLY A 97 -5.87 -4.89 15.98
CA GLY A 97 -6.10 -6.24 15.45
C GLY A 97 -6.11 -6.40 13.93
N GLY A 98 -5.98 -5.32 13.14
CA GLY A 98 -5.78 -5.42 11.69
C GLY A 98 -6.00 -4.11 10.94
N VAL A 99 -5.51 -4.06 9.70
CA VAL A 99 -5.74 -2.95 8.75
C VAL A 99 -6.41 -3.49 7.49
N VAL A 100 -7.44 -2.78 6.99
CA VAL A 100 -8.11 -3.15 5.73
C VAL A 100 -7.46 -2.38 4.58
N THR A 101 -6.87 -3.12 3.65
CA THR A 101 -6.24 -2.55 2.45
C THR A 101 -7.09 -2.87 1.23
N THR A 102 -7.69 -1.86 0.59
CA THR A 102 -8.38 -2.05 -0.69
C THR A 102 -7.48 -1.59 -1.82
N GLN A 103 -7.10 -2.49 -2.73
CA GLN A 103 -6.42 -2.15 -3.98
C GLN A 103 -7.45 -2.21 -5.09
N THR A 104 -7.85 -1.06 -5.64
CA THR A 104 -8.73 -1.02 -6.81
C THR A 104 -7.90 -1.31 -8.06
N GLN A 105 -7.95 -2.55 -8.53
CA GLN A 105 -7.34 -2.96 -9.79
C GLN A 105 -8.33 -2.71 -10.93
N THR A 106 -8.43 -1.46 -11.42
CA THR A 106 -9.27 -1.09 -12.60
C THR A 106 -8.47 -0.97 -13.87
#